data_AF-A0AAV5K7R5-F1
#
_entry.id   AF-A0AAV5K7R5-F1
#
_cell.length_a   1.000
_cell.length_b   1.000
_cell.length_c   1.000
_cell.angle_alpha   90.00
_cell.angle_beta   90.00
_cell.angle_gamma   90.00
#
_symmetry.space_group_name_H-M   'P 1'
#
loop_
_entity.id
_entity.type
_entity.pdbx_description
1 polymer ?
#
loop_
_entity_poly.entity_id
_entity_poly.type
_entity_poly.pdbx_seq_one_letter_code
_entity_poly.pdbx_strand_id
1 'polypeptide(L)' 'MKELNKELSRKLEAQTQRLELLTAQSMASENVSARQPDSHTMHENTTYADEGDEVVERVLGWIMKLFPGGPSRRRTSKLL' A
#
# COMPACT_ATOMS: atom_id res chain seq x y z
N MET A 1 21.64 30.26 27.02
CA MET A 1 21.56 29.60 25.68
C MET A 1 22.18 28.20 25.65
N LYS A 2 23.45 28.01 26.03
CA LYS A 2 24.11 26.69 26.00
C LYS A 2 23.42 25.64 26.90
N GLU A 3 22.98 26.02 28.09
CA GLU A 3 22.26 25.12 29.01
C GLU A 3 20.90 24.68 28.46
N LEU A 4 20.14 25.62 27.90
CA LEU A 4 18.86 25.30 27.24
C LEU A 4 19.07 24.34 26.07
N ASN A 5 20.11 24.54 25.26
CA ASN A 5 20.42 23.61 24.17
C ASN A 5 20.77 22.21 24.70
N LYS A 6 21.59 22.11 25.76
CA LYS A 6 21.91 20.84 26.42
C LYS A 6 20.68 20.13 26.98
N GLU A 7 19.73 20.89 27.53
CA GLU A 7 18.46 20.35 28.02
C GLU A 7 17.57 19.86 26.87
N LEU A 8 17.49 20.63 25.78
CA LEU A 8 16.74 20.25 24.58
C LEU A 8 17.33 18.99 23.94
N SER A 9 18.66 18.86 23.86
CA SER A 9 19.32 17.65 23.35
C SER A 9 18.99 16.43 24.20
N ARG A 10 19.01 16.54 25.53
CA ARG A 10 18.64 15.44 26.42
C ARG A 10 17.16 15.05 26.28
N LYS A 11 16.27 16.02 26.12
CA LYS A 11 14.85 15.75 25.87
C LYS A 11 14.62 15.07 24.52
N LEU A 12 15.31 15.52 23.47
CA LEU A 12 15.23 14.92 22.15
C LEU A 12 15.70 13.47 22.18
N GLU A 13 16.87 13.21 22.79
CA GLU A 13 17.42 11.86 22.94
C GLU A 13 16.44 10.93 23.66
N ALA A 14 15.88 11.37 24.79
CA ALA A 14 14.91 10.58 25.55
C ALA A 14 13.61 10.32 24.75
N GLN A 15 13.17 11.26 23.94
CA GLN A 15 11.99 11.08 23.09
C GLN A 15 12.26 10.10 21.95
N THR A 16 13.43 10.19 21.31
CA THR A 16 13.86 9.28 20.26
C THR A 16 13.94 7.84 20.77
N GLN A 17 14.58 7.62 21.93
CA GLN A 17 14.67 6.27 22.52
C GLN A 17 13.29 5.65 22.79
N ARG A 18 12.32 6.47 23.25
CA ARG A 18 10.93 6.01 23.45
C ARG A 18 10.24 5.67 22.12
N LEU A 19 10.44 6.48 21.10
CA LEU A 19 9.85 6.24 19.77
C LEU A 19 10.45 4.98 19.13
N GLU A 20 11.77 4.79 19.23
CA GLU A 20 12.45 3.59 18.75
C GLU A 20 11.92 2.33 19.44
N LEU A 21 11.72 2.38 20.76
CA LEU A 21 11.14 1.27 21.52
C LEU A 21 9.69 0.97 21.07
N LEU A 22 8.84 1.99 20.97
CA LEU A 22 7.44 1.82 20.53
C LEU A 22 7.37 1.26 19.10
N THR A 23 8.23 1.76 18.21
CA THR A 23 8.32 1.28 16.83
C THR A 23 8.81 -0.17 16.79
N ALA A 24 9.84 -0.51 17.57
CA ALA A 24 10.32 -1.88 17.69
C ALA A 24 9.25 -2.84 18.24
N GLN A 25 8.48 -2.40 19.24
CA GLN A 25 7.35 -3.14 19.78
C GLN A 25 6.23 -3.31 18.74
N SER A 26 5.90 -2.25 17.99
CA SER A 26 4.90 -2.30 16.93
C SER A 26 5.29 -3.32 15.87
N MET A 27 6.51 -3.23 15.32
CA MET A 27 7.02 -4.18 14.32
C MET A 27 7.13 -5.60 14.87
N ALA A 28 7.52 -5.78 16.12
CA ALA A 28 7.54 -7.10 16.76
C ALA A 28 6.13 -7.68 16.94
N SER A 29 5.14 -6.85 17.29
CA SER A 29 3.75 -7.28 17.45
C SER A 29 3.09 -7.61 16.11
N GLU A 30 3.39 -6.85 15.06
CA GLU A 30 2.95 -7.12 13.69
C GLU A 30 3.51 -8.46 13.18
N ASN A 31 4.77 -8.78 13.51
CA ASN A 31 5.37 -10.09 13.20
C ASN A 31 4.71 -11.29 13.92
N VAL A 32 4.08 -11.08 15.09
CA VAL A 32 3.33 -12.14 15.78
C VAL A 32 1.96 -12.34 15.13
N SER A 33 1.31 -11.25 14.71
CA SER A 33 0.03 -11.30 13.97
C SER A 33 0.18 -11.85 12.54
N ALA A 34 1.29 -11.53 11.86
CA ALA A 34 1.61 -12.03 10.52
C ALA A 34 1.83 -13.56 10.46
N ARG A 35 1.90 -14.24 11.61
CA ARG A 35 2.11 -15.69 11.71
C ARG A 35 0.84 -16.49 11.99
N GLN A 36 -0.30 -15.85 12.25
CA GLN A 36 -1.60 -16.49 12.11
C GLN A 36 -2.22 -16.07 10.78
N PRO A 37 -2.18 -16.93 9.74
CA PRO A 37 -3.13 -16.84 8.65
C PRO A 37 -4.50 -17.32 9.18
N ASP A 38 -5.08 -16.58 10.12
CA ASP A 38 -6.47 -16.75 10.47
C ASP A 38 -7.27 -16.20 9.29
N SER A 39 -7.76 -17.13 8.47
CA SER A 39 -8.92 -17.19 7.55
C SER A 39 -9.68 -15.93 7.04
N HIS A 40 -9.24 -14.72 7.36
CA HIS A 40 -9.78 -13.43 6.92
C HIS A 40 -8.87 -12.77 5.85
N THR A 41 -7.76 -13.42 5.50
CA THR A 41 -6.82 -13.02 4.43
C THR A 41 -7.41 -13.16 3.02
N MET A 42 -8.71 -13.37 2.86
CA MET A 42 -9.39 -13.19 1.58
C MET A 42 -9.73 -11.72 1.27
N HIS A 43 -9.60 -10.79 2.22
CA HIS A 43 -9.92 -9.37 2.00
C HIS A 43 -8.72 -8.42 2.01
N GLU A 44 -7.51 -8.89 2.33
CA GLU A 44 -6.33 -8.02 2.49
C GLU A 44 -5.28 -8.19 1.38
N ASN A 45 -5.61 -8.96 0.34
CA ASN A 45 -4.83 -9.01 -0.91
C ASN A 45 -5.27 -7.93 -1.91
N THR A 46 -5.91 -6.85 -1.45
CA THR A 46 -6.38 -5.77 -2.32
C THR A 46 -5.70 -4.43 -2.01
N THR A 47 -5.19 -4.22 -0.80
CA THR A 47 -4.65 -2.91 -0.40
C THR A 47 -3.27 -2.60 -1.00
N TYR A 48 -2.46 -3.63 -1.30
CA TYR A 48 -1.11 -3.39 -1.87
C TYR A 48 -1.09 -3.27 -3.41
N ALA A 49 -2.21 -3.54 -4.08
CA ALA A 49 -2.32 -3.43 -5.54
C ALA A 49 -3.12 -2.20 -6.02
N ASP A 50 -3.75 -1.44 -5.11
CA ASP A 50 -4.72 -0.41 -5.46
C ASP A 50 -4.08 0.92 -5.92
N GLU A 51 -2.88 1.28 -5.44
CA GLU A 51 -2.25 2.56 -5.81
C GLU A 51 -1.85 2.63 -7.31
N GLY A 52 -1.63 1.48 -7.95
CA GLY A 52 -1.34 1.38 -9.38
C GLY A 52 -2.57 1.15 -10.25
N ASP A 53 -3.60 0.51 -9.69
CA ASP A 53 -4.81 0.11 -10.41
C ASP A 53 -5.69 1.31 -10.77
N GLU A 54 -5.75 2.36 -9.94
CA GLU A 54 -6.47 3.59 -10.28
C GLU A 54 -6.00 4.22 -11.60
N VAL A 55 -4.69 4.18 -11.85
CA VAL A 55 -4.10 4.72 -13.08
C VAL A 55 -4.44 3.82 -14.25
N VAL A 56 -4.36 2.50 -14.06
CA VAL A 56 -4.71 1.50 -15.09
C VAL A 56 -6.18 1.62 -15.48
N GLU A 57 -7.09 1.72 -14.51
CA GLU A 57 -8.53 1.89 -14.75
C GLU A 57 -8.84 3.19 -15.50
N ARG A 58 -8.21 4.30 -15.10
CA ARG A 58 -8.36 5.60 -15.78
C ARG A 58 -7.85 5.55 -17.22
N VAL A 59 -6.70 4.92 -17.45
CA VAL A 59 -6.10 4.75 -18.77
C VAL A 59 -6.98 3.83 -19.64
N LEU A 60 -7.45 2.69 -19.10
CA LEU A 60 -8.38 1.79 -19.80
C LEU A 60 -9.69 2.48 -20.15
N GLY A 61 -10.22 3.32 -19.25
CA GLY A 61 -11.40 4.15 -19.51
C GLY A 61 -11.18 5.11 -20.68
N TRP A 62 -10.01 5.76 -20.78
CA TRP A 62 -9.67 6.61 -21.93
C TRP A 62 -9.52 5.80 -23.23
N ILE A 63 -8.85 4.64 -23.19
CA ILE A 63 -8.70 3.77 -24.35
C ILE A 63 -10.08 3.31 -24.86
N MET A 64 -10.97 2.86 -23.97
CA MET A 64 -12.32 2.43 -24.38
C MET A 64 -13.14 3.58 -24.96
N LYS A 65 -12.98 4.81 -24.45
CA LYS A 65 -13.68 5.99 -24.98
C LYS A 65 -13.17 6.41 -26.37
N LEU A 66 -11.90 6.17 -26.67
CA LEU A 66 -11.32 6.42 -28.00
C LEU A 66 -11.79 5.38 -29.04
N PHE A 67 -12.14 4.17 -28.61
CA PHE A 67 -12.62 3.10 -29.46
C PHE A 67 -14.01 2.61 -29.02
N PRO A 68 -15.07 3.42 -29.22
CA PRO A 68 -16.45 3.05 -28.87
C PRO A 68 -16.93 1.91 -29.79
N GLY A 69 -16.61 0.68 -29.38
CA GLY A 69 -16.79 -0.54 -30.16
C GLY A 69 -15.90 -1.71 -29.72
N GLY A 70 -14.88 -1.46 -28.87
CA GLY A 70 -13.92 -2.47 -28.42
C GLY A 70 -13.12 -3.09 -29.58
N PRO A 71 -12.18 -4.01 -29.34
CA PRO A 71 -11.67 -4.88 -30.38
C PRO A 71 -12.85 -5.66 -30.94
N SER A 72 -13.42 -5.14 -32.02
CA SER A 72 -14.59 -5.66 -32.72
C SER A 72 -14.56 -7.18 -32.71
N ARG A 73 -15.53 -7.75 -32.00
CA ARG A 73 -15.93 -9.15 -31.99
C ARG A 73 -15.44 -9.81 -33.29
N ARG A 74 -14.30 -10.50 -33.24
CA ARG A 74 -13.83 -11.31 -34.37
C ARG A 74 -14.93 -12.33 -34.61
N ARG A 75 -15.80 -12.03 -35.56
CA ARG A 75 -16.70 -13.01 -36.17
C ARG A 75 -15.75 -14.02 -36.77
N THR A 76 -15.56 -15.15 -36.09
CA THR A 76 -15.09 -16.35 -36.75
C THR A 76 -16.18 -16.75 -37.72
N SER A 77 -16.17 -16.12 -38.91
CA SER A 77 -16.86 -16.69 -40.06
C SER A 77 -16.20 -18.04 -40.28
N LYS A 78 -16.93 -19.10 -39.92
CA LYS A 78 -16.63 -20.44 -40.38
C LYS A 78 -16.50 -20.35 -41.90
N LEU A 79 -15.29 -20.54 -42.40
CA LEU A 79 -15.07 -20.80 -43.82
C LEU A 79 -15.60 -22.21 -44.08
N LEU A 80 -16.62 -22.27 -44.92
CA LEU A 80 -16.93 -23.43 -45.77
C LEU A 80 -15.73 -23.70 -46.68
#